data_AF-A0A932AQU8-F1
#
_entry.id   AF-A0A932AQU8-F1
#
_cell.length_a   1.000
_cell.length_b   1.000
_cell.length_c   1.000
_cell.angle_alpha   90.00
_cell.angle_beta   90.00
_cell.angle_gamma   90.00
#
_symmetry.space_group_name_H-M   'P 1'
#
loop_
_entity.id
_entity.type
_entity.pdbx_description
1 polymer ?
#
loop_
_entity_poly.entity_id
_entity_poly.type
_entity_poly.pdbx_seq_one_letter_code
_entity_poly.pdbx_strand_id
1 'polypeptide(L)'
;MYRPAAHVVDDTTGWQILAGARAGHLVTAEAGSLDATFLPFLVDVGARRVLAHFARANPQWRSADGARGLLIASGADAYISPSYYATKRETGKVVPTWNYTVVHVHGVLRIHDDDDWLRDLVSGLTDLHERGREEPWAITDAPAEYINRNLKAIVGVELVVDRLEAKRKLSQNRSSEDIAGVVDGLSRGTAIERAVAGEMQQSESG
;
A
#
# COMPACT_ATOMS: atom_id res chain seq x y z
N MET A 1 -9.15 11.28 -3.59
CA MET A 1 -9.36 10.52 -4.85
C MET A 1 -10.84 10.37 -5.16
N TYR A 2 -11.23 10.20 -6.44
CA TYR A 2 -12.65 9.94 -6.79
C TYR A 2 -13.07 8.51 -6.41
N ARG A 3 -14.06 8.40 -5.54
CA ARG A 3 -14.60 7.14 -5.01
C ARG A 3 -16.12 7.09 -5.22
N PRO A 4 -16.61 6.42 -6.27
CA PRO A 4 -18.03 6.07 -6.36
C PRO A 4 -18.46 5.26 -5.14
N ALA A 5 -19.70 5.44 -4.67
CA ALA A 5 -20.19 4.81 -3.44
C ALA A 5 -19.93 3.29 -3.38
N ALA A 6 -20.13 2.59 -4.51
CA ALA A 6 -19.92 1.14 -4.62
C ALA A 6 -18.47 0.67 -4.43
N HIS A 7 -17.49 1.58 -4.40
CA HIS A 7 -16.07 1.24 -4.27
C HIS A 7 -15.44 1.84 -3.01
N VAL A 8 -16.20 2.56 -2.19
CA VAL A 8 -15.72 3.14 -0.92
C VAL A 8 -15.53 2.01 0.08
N VAL A 9 -14.42 2.05 0.82
CA VAL A 9 -14.23 1.23 2.01
C VAL A 9 -14.23 2.13 3.24
N ASP A 10 -14.68 1.61 4.37
CA ASP A 10 -14.64 2.29 5.66
C ASP A 10 -13.20 2.48 6.17
N ASP A 11 -13.02 3.29 7.21
CA ASP A 11 -11.69 3.62 7.77
C ASP A 11 -10.97 2.37 8.30
N THR A 12 -11.68 1.46 8.98
CA THR A 12 -11.11 0.22 9.54
C THR A 12 -10.54 -0.67 8.44
N THR A 13 -11.35 -0.93 7.41
CA THR A 13 -10.93 -1.69 6.23
C THR A 13 -9.78 -0.98 5.50
N GLY A 14 -9.82 0.35 5.44
CA GLY A 14 -8.75 1.16 4.86
C GLY A 14 -7.40 0.99 5.56
N TRP A 15 -7.37 0.97 6.89
CA TRP A 15 -6.16 0.69 7.67
C TRP A 15 -5.66 -0.75 7.49
N GLN A 16 -6.56 -1.73 7.38
CA GLN A 16 -6.20 -3.11 7.10
C GLN A 16 -5.52 -3.25 5.73
N ILE A 17 -6.05 -2.58 4.70
CA ILE A 17 -5.44 -2.54 3.36
C ILE A 17 -4.04 -1.92 3.44
N LEU A 18 -3.90 -0.79 4.14
CA LEU A 18 -2.62 -0.11 4.29
C LEU A 18 -1.58 -1.00 4.99
N ALA A 19 -1.96 -1.65 6.10
CA ALA A 19 -1.10 -2.59 6.83
C ALA A 19 -0.70 -3.81 5.98
N GLY A 20 -1.60 -4.26 5.08
CA GLY A 20 -1.32 -5.34 4.14
C GLY A 20 -0.35 -4.96 3.01
N ALA A 21 -0.32 -3.69 2.60
CA ALA A 21 0.49 -3.24 1.47
C ALA A 21 2.00 -3.17 1.77
N ARG A 22 2.38 -2.86 3.02
CA ARG A 22 3.77 -2.84 3.57
C ARG A 22 4.77 -1.88 2.91
N ALA A 23 4.52 -1.42 1.69
CA ALA A 23 5.32 -0.43 0.97
C ALA A 23 4.44 0.41 0.02
N GLY A 24 4.90 1.60 -0.33
CA GLY A 24 4.14 2.52 -1.17
C GLY A 24 4.94 3.75 -1.59
N HIS A 25 4.34 4.60 -2.43
CA HIS A 25 4.95 5.84 -2.89
C HIS A 25 4.58 7.00 -1.98
N LEU A 26 5.57 7.56 -1.27
CA LEU A 26 5.41 8.82 -0.55
C LEU A 26 5.67 9.98 -1.51
N VAL A 27 4.62 10.75 -1.76
CA VAL A 27 4.61 11.93 -2.63
C VAL A 27 4.64 13.20 -1.79
N THR A 28 5.54 14.12 -2.13
CA THR A 28 5.62 15.47 -1.56
C THR A 28 5.57 16.50 -2.68
N ALA A 29 5.17 17.72 -2.34
CA ALA A 29 5.15 18.84 -3.27
C ALA A 29 6.04 19.98 -2.75
N GLU A 30 7.00 20.42 -3.55
CA GLU A 30 7.88 21.55 -3.23
C GLU A 30 8.01 22.47 -4.45
N ALA A 31 7.75 23.77 -4.26
CA ALA A 31 7.94 24.81 -5.27
C ALA A 31 7.34 24.51 -6.66
N GLY A 32 6.23 23.78 -6.72
CA GLY A 32 5.55 23.39 -7.97
C GLY A 32 6.08 22.10 -8.61
N SER A 33 7.07 21.44 -8.00
CA SER A 33 7.50 20.08 -8.33
C SER A 33 6.80 19.04 -7.45
N LEU A 34 6.69 17.82 -7.96
CA LEU A 34 6.27 16.64 -7.20
C LEU A 34 7.42 15.64 -7.20
N ASP A 35 7.79 15.19 -6.00
CA ASP A 35 8.73 14.10 -5.80
C ASP A 35 8.00 12.89 -5.23
N ALA A 36 8.45 11.70 -5.62
CA ALA A 36 7.88 10.45 -5.15
C ALA A 36 8.99 9.42 -4.89
N THR A 37 9.00 8.85 -3.69
CA THR A 37 9.90 7.75 -3.34
C THR A 37 9.09 6.54 -2.91
N PHE A 38 9.44 5.36 -3.43
CA PHE A 38 8.89 4.09 -2.98
C PHE A 38 9.57 3.65 -1.68
N LEU A 39 8.79 3.47 -0.61
CA LEU A 39 9.30 3.22 0.74
C LEU A 39 8.55 2.03 1.37
N PRO A 40 9.27 1.04 1.93
CA PRO A 40 8.72 0.15 2.96
C PRO A 40 8.31 0.96 4.18
N PHE A 41 7.24 0.56 4.86
CA PHE A 41 6.72 1.30 6.00
C PHE A 41 6.11 0.40 7.08
N LEU A 42 6.04 0.94 8.28
CA LEU A 42 5.23 0.44 9.39
C LEU A 42 3.97 1.28 9.55
N VAL A 43 2.90 0.62 10.00
CA VAL A 43 1.62 1.25 10.27
C VAL A 43 1.32 1.14 11.75
N ASP A 44 1.10 2.27 12.39
CA ASP A 44 0.62 2.35 13.78
C ASP A 44 -0.81 2.90 13.76
N VAL A 45 -1.77 1.98 13.82
CA VAL A 45 -3.21 2.28 13.71
C VAL A 45 -3.70 3.08 14.93
N GLY A 46 -3.16 2.79 16.12
CA GLY A 46 -3.56 3.45 17.36
C GLY A 46 -3.15 4.92 17.40
N ALA A 47 -1.92 5.22 16.99
CA ALA A 47 -1.43 6.60 16.86
C ALA A 47 -1.76 7.24 15.51
N ARG A 48 -2.41 6.51 14.58
CA ARG A 48 -2.72 6.94 13.21
C ARG A 48 -1.51 7.54 12.49
N ARG A 49 -0.43 6.78 12.41
CA ARG A 49 0.81 7.21 11.74
C ARG A 49 1.40 6.11 10.87
N VAL A 50 2.16 6.54 9.87
CA VAL A 50 2.96 5.66 9.02
C VAL A 50 4.42 6.04 9.18
N LEU A 51 5.28 5.06 9.46
CA LEU A 51 6.71 5.26 9.72
C LEU A 51 7.52 4.62 8.60
N ALA A 52 8.46 5.37 8.03
CA ALA A 52 9.38 4.89 6.99
C ALA A 52 10.72 5.62 7.12
N HIS A 53 11.66 5.31 6.23
CA HIS A 53 12.92 6.04 6.16
C HIS A 53 13.34 6.29 4.72
N PHE A 54 13.94 7.44 4.46
CA PHE A 54 14.64 7.73 3.22
C PHE A 54 16.10 7.26 3.32
N ALA A 55 16.72 7.00 2.17
CA ALA A 55 18.18 7.12 2.08
C ALA A 55 18.56 8.59 2.30
N ARG A 56 19.57 8.88 3.12
CA ARG A 56 19.98 10.25 3.44
C ARG A 56 20.37 11.08 2.21
N ALA A 57 20.88 10.42 1.16
CA ALA A 57 21.23 11.05 -0.11
C ALA A 57 20.02 11.51 -0.94
N ASN A 58 18.82 10.96 -0.69
CA ASN A 58 17.59 11.38 -1.36
C ASN A 58 17.23 12.81 -0.94
N PRO A 59 17.13 13.79 -1.85
CA PRO A 59 16.85 15.17 -1.48
C PRO A 59 15.42 15.39 -0.96
N GLN A 60 14.47 14.48 -1.21
CA GLN A 60 13.05 14.65 -0.90
C GLN A 60 12.79 14.98 0.58
N TRP A 61 13.60 14.44 1.51
CA TRP A 61 13.37 14.66 2.94
C TRP A 61 13.75 16.07 3.43
N ARG A 62 14.59 16.80 2.69
CA ARG A 62 15.19 18.06 3.17
C ARG A 62 14.18 19.19 3.40
N SER A 63 13.09 19.17 2.66
CA SER A 63 11.99 20.13 2.74
C SER A 63 10.69 19.50 3.26
N ALA A 64 10.74 18.22 3.63
CA ALA A 64 9.55 17.45 3.98
C ALA A 64 9.07 17.71 5.42
N ASP A 65 9.93 18.16 6.35
CA ASP A 65 9.50 18.37 7.74
C ASP A 65 8.42 19.46 7.85
N GLY A 66 7.27 19.10 8.43
CA GLY A 66 6.09 19.96 8.50
C GLY A 66 5.31 20.11 7.18
N ALA A 67 5.80 19.57 6.07
CA ALA A 67 5.11 19.60 4.79
C ALA A 67 3.95 18.59 4.74
N ARG A 68 3.03 18.78 3.78
CA ARG A 68 1.98 17.80 3.50
C ARG A 68 2.54 16.67 2.64
N GLY A 69 2.23 15.44 3.01
CA GLY A 69 2.54 14.23 2.25
C GLY A 69 1.29 13.48 1.78
N LEU A 70 1.44 12.74 0.69
CA LEU A 70 0.50 11.72 0.25
C LEU A 70 1.26 10.40 0.07
N LEU A 71 0.98 9.41 0.91
CA LEU A 71 1.41 8.04 0.67
C LEU A 71 0.35 7.28 -0.13
N ILE A 72 0.75 6.71 -1.26
CA ILE A 72 -0.09 5.85 -2.10
C ILE A 72 0.42 4.43 -1.96
N ALA A 73 -0.43 3.52 -1.47
CA ALA A 73 -0.13 2.10 -1.40
C ALA A 73 -1.24 1.31 -2.12
N SER A 74 -0.84 0.29 -2.87
CA SER A 74 -1.74 -0.50 -3.71
C SER A 74 -1.72 -1.97 -3.27
N GLY A 75 -2.88 -2.61 -3.36
CA GLY A 75 -3.03 -4.05 -3.28
C GLY A 75 -2.88 -4.70 -4.66
N ALA A 76 -3.48 -5.88 -4.84
CA ALA A 76 -3.48 -6.53 -6.15
C ALA A 76 -4.31 -5.73 -7.18
N ASP A 77 -3.90 -5.80 -8.44
CA ASP A 77 -4.65 -5.23 -9.56
C ASP A 77 -4.58 -6.12 -10.80
N ALA A 78 -5.59 -6.03 -11.66
CA ALA A 78 -5.64 -6.80 -12.90
C ALA A 78 -6.54 -6.15 -13.94
N TYR A 79 -6.15 -6.29 -15.20
CA TYR A 79 -7.03 -6.04 -16.33
C TYR A 79 -8.17 -7.06 -16.37
N ILE A 80 -9.40 -6.58 -16.56
CA ILE A 80 -10.58 -7.42 -16.72
C ILE A 80 -10.99 -7.45 -18.18
N SER A 81 -10.75 -8.60 -18.81
CA SER A 81 -11.17 -8.87 -20.18
C SER A 81 -12.70 -8.98 -20.26
N PRO A 82 -13.35 -8.29 -21.20
CA PRO A 82 -14.77 -8.47 -21.45
C PRO A 82 -15.16 -9.91 -21.81
N SER A 83 -14.20 -10.71 -22.29
CA SER A 83 -14.40 -12.13 -22.60
C SER A 83 -14.72 -12.99 -21.39
N TYR A 84 -14.51 -12.49 -20.17
CA TYR A 84 -14.88 -13.18 -18.94
C TYR A 84 -16.35 -13.01 -18.57
N TYR A 85 -17.02 -11.96 -19.08
CA TYR A 85 -18.42 -11.68 -18.77
C TYR A 85 -19.37 -12.63 -19.51
N ALA A 86 -20.35 -13.18 -18.79
CA ALA A 86 -21.45 -13.92 -19.37
C ALA A 86 -22.28 -12.99 -20.28
N THR A 87 -22.53 -11.76 -19.84
CA THR A 87 -23.28 -10.73 -20.57
C THR A 87 -22.67 -10.41 -21.95
N LYS A 88 -21.36 -10.64 -22.15
CA LYS A 88 -20.74 -10.51 -23.47
C LYS A 88 -21.42 -11.42 -24.50
N ARG A 89 -21.70 -12.68 -24.14
CA ARG A 89 -22.31 -13.66 -25.05
C ARG A 89 -23.77 -13.33 -25.33
N GLU A 90 -24.45 -12.75 -24.34
CA GLU A 90 -25.87 -12.42 -24.41
C GLU A 90 -26.15 -11.15 -25.23
N THR A 91 -25.37 -10.09 -25.01
CA THR A 91 -25.67 -8.75 -25.56
C THR A 91 -24.50 -8.09 -26.26
N GLY A 92 -23.26 -8.50 -25.98
CA GLY A 92 -22.05 -7.82 -26.42
C GLY A 92 -21.81 -6.43 -25.79
N LYS A 93 -22.71 -5.94 -24.94
CA LYS A 93 -22.65 -4.58 -24.36
C LYS A 93 -21.81 -4.52 -23.10
N VAL A 94 -20.54 -4.88 -23.23
CA VAL A 94 -19.54 -4.88 -22.15
C VAL A 94 -18.29 -4.15 -22.59
N VAL A 95 -17.56 -3.59 -21.63
CA VAL A 95 -16.32 -2.83 -21.86
C VAL A 95 -15.20 -3.35 -20.97
N PRO A 96 -13.94 -3.26 -21.42
CA PRO A 96 -12.80 -3.67 -20.61
C PRO A 96 -12.62 -2.74 -19.42
N THR A 97 -12.00 -3.23 -18.35
CA THR A 97 -11.70 -2.38 -17.20
C THR A 97 -10.49 -2.88 -16.42
N TRP A 98 -10.18 -2.20 -15.32
CA TRP A 98 -9.19 -2.62 -14.34
C TRP A 98 -9.86 -2.80 -12.99
N ASN A 99 -9.56 -3.92 -12.33
CA ASN A 99 -9.87 -4.14 -10.92
C ASN A 99 -8.62 -3.90 -10.10
N TYR A 100 -8.78 -3.24 -8.96
CA TYR A 100 -7.67 -2.86 -8.10
C TYR A 100 -8.14 -2.48 -6.69
N THR A 101 -7.21 -2.63 -5.75
CA THR A 101 -7.30 -2.10 -4.39
C THR A 101 -6.24 -1.03 -4.17
N VAL A 102 -6.60 0.12 -3.62
CA VAL A 102 -5.64 1.22 -3.36
C VAL A 102 -6.03 2.00 -2.09
N VAL A 103 -5.03 2.51 -1.40
CA VAL A 103 -5.16 3.44 -0.28
C VAL A 103 -4.30 4.69 -0.48
N HIS A 104 -4.91 5.84 -0.27
CA HIS A 104 -4.28 7.16 -0.25
C HIS A 104 -4.29 7.67 1.19
N VAL A 105 -3.11 7.88 1.75
CA VAL A 105 -2.92 8.34 3.12
C VAL A 105 -2.37 9.75 3.07
N HIS A 106 -3.12 10.70 3.60
CA HIS A 106 -2.75 12.10 3.68
C HIS A 106 -2.37 12.47 5.10
N GLY A 107 -1.42 13.39 5.22
CA GLY A 107 -0.97 13.84 6.52
C GLY A 107 0.11 14.89 6.46
N VAL A 108 0.62 15.23 7.64
CA VAL A 108 1.79 16.10 7.83
C VAL A 108 3.00 15.22 8.11
N LEU A 109 4.10 15.51 7.44
CA LEU A 109 5.34 14.79 7.61
C LEU A 109 6.16 15.34 8.78
N ARG A 110 6.83 14.44 9.48
CA ARG A 110 7.83 14.72 10.51
C ARG A 110 9.11 13.98 10.17
N ILE A 111 10.22 14.68 10.16
CA ILE A 111 11.53 14.09 9.89
C ILE A 111 12.23 13.77 11.20
N HIS A 112 12.79 12.55 11.27
CA HIS A 112 13.50 12.04 12.43
C HIS A 112 14.94 11.73 12.06
N ASP A 113 15.88 12.42 12.69
CA ASP A 113 17.33 12.21 12.55
C ASP A 113 17.93 11.84 13.91
N ASP A 114 17.31 10.85 14.55
CA ASP A 114 17.67 10.33 15.86
C ASP A 114 18.00 8.83 15.74
N ASP A 115 19.15 8.42 16.26
CA ASP A 115 19.66 7.05 16.09
C ASP A 115 18.77 6.01 16.78
N ASP A 116 18.16 6.33 17.93
CA ASP A 116 17.29 5.41 18.67
C ASP A 116 15.96 5.24 17.94
N TRP A 117 15.34 6.33 17.48
CA TRP A 117 14.13 6.29 16.65
C TRP A 117 14.35 5.48 15.37
N LEU A 118 15.47 5.70 14.69
CA LEU A 118 15.83 4.98 13.47
C LEU A 118 16.04 3.49 13.75
N ARG A 119 16.72 3.16 14.86
CA ARG A 119 16.92 1.78 15.30
C ARG A 119 15.60 1.06 15.56
N ASP A 120 14.66 1.71 16.24
CA ASP A 120 13.34 1.14 16.51
C ASP A 120 12.56 0.91 15.22
N LEU A 121 12.59 1.88 14.30
CA LEU A 121 11.95 1.74 12.99
C LEU A 121 12.51 0.56 12.20
N VAL A 122 13.85 0.47 12.04
CA VAL A 122 14.43 -0.62 11.25
C VAL A 122 14.22 -1.98 11.91
N SER A 123 14.25 -2.05 13.25
CA SER A 123 13.91 -3.28 13.99
C SER A 123 12.48 -3.71 13.70
N GLY A 124 11.52 -2.79 13.82
CA GLY A 124 10.10 -3.10 13.54
C GLY A 124 9.85 -3.49 12.08
N LEU A 125 10.53 -2.85 11.12
CA LEU A 125 10.47 -3.23 9.71
C LEU A 125 11.03 -4.64 9.48
N THR A 126 12.18 -4.95 10.09
CA THR A 126 12.78 -6.29 10.06
C THR A 126 11.81 -7.31 10.64
N ASP A 127 11.30 -7.10 11.85
CA ASP A 127 10.37 -8.00 12.51
C ASP A 127 9.10 -8.26 11.70
N LEU A 128 8.57 -7.22 11.03
CA LEU A 128 7.39 -7.35 10.17
C LEU A 128 7.66 -8.26 8.95
N HIS A 129 8.83 -8.13 8.33
CA HIS A 129 9.15 -8.82 7.08
C HIS A 129 9.78 -10.20 7.29
N GLU A 130 10.41 -10.43 8.44
CA GLU A 130 10.99 -11.73 8.82
C GLU A 130 9.98 -12.62 9.56
N ARG A 131 8.82 -12.08 9.96
CA ARG A 131 7.75 -12.84 10.60
C ARG A 131 7.33 -14.06 9.79
N GLY A 132 7.35 -15.22 10.43
CA GLY A 132 6.88 -16.48 9.85
C GLY A 132 7.96 -17.25 9.07
N ARG A 133 9.20 -16.75 9.03
CA ARG A 133 10.35 -17.54 8.58
C ARG A 133 10.77 -18.55 9.65
N GLU A 134 11.37 -19.65 9.21
CA GLU A 134 11.93 -20.68 10.09
C GLU A 134 13.09 -20.15 10.93
N GLU A 135 13.97 -19.36 10.31
CA GLU A 135 15.08 -18.67 10.96
C GLU A 135 14.99 -17.16 10.66
N PRO A 136 14.24 -16.39 11.46
CA PRO A 136 14.09 -14.95 11.24
C PRO A 136 15.40 -14.21 11.54
N TRP A 137 15.80 -13.31 10.65
CA TRP A 137 16.94 -12.42 10.90
C TRP A 137 16.54 -11.23 11.78
N ALA A 138 17.35 -10.92 12.80
CA ALA A 138 17.18 -9.74 13.64
C ALA A 138 18.30 -8.73 13.37
N ILE A 139 18.03 -7.43 13.57
CA ILE A 139 19.07 -6.41 13.40
C ILE A 139 20.29 -6.62 14.31
N THR A 140 20.09 -7.31 15.44
CA THR A 140 21.13 -7.67 16.42
C THR A 140 22.03 -8.81 15.97
N ASP A 141 21.68 -9.52 14.89
CA ASP A 141 22.53 -10.55 14.30
C ASP A 141 23.72 -9.93 13.53
N ALA A 142 23.63 -8.64 13.19
CA ALA A 142 24.74 -7.89 12.61
C ALA A 142 25.58 -7.19 13.70
N PRO A 143 26.89 -6.98 13.46
CA PRO A 143 27.74 -6.23 14.39
C PRO A 143 27.22 -4.82 14.68
N ALA A 144 27.24 -4.41 15.96
CA ALA A 144 26.69 -3.11 16.38
C ALA A 144 27.28 -1.92 15.64
N GLU A 145 28.60 -1.92 15.38
CA GLU A 145 29.27 -0.87 14.61
C GLU A 145 28.76 -0.81 13.16
N TYR A 146 28.45 -1.96 12.56
CA TYR A 146 27.89 -2.05 11.21
C TYR A 146 26.49 -1.44 11.16
N ILE A 147 25.63 -1.75 12.14
CA ILE A 147 24.30 -1.14 12.24
C ILE A 147 24.40 0.37 12.44
N ASN A 148 25.18 0.84 13.41
CA ASN A 148 25.33 2.27 13.70
C ASN A 148 25.80 3.09 12.47
N ARG A 149 26.70 2.52 11.67
CA ARG A 149 27.14 3.16 10.41
C ARG A 149 26.01 3.23 9.38
N ASN A 150 25.18 2.19 9.25
CA ASN A 150 24.07 2.18 8.30
C ASN A 150 22.90 3.07 8.73
N LEU A 151 22.63 3.21 10.04
CA LEU A 151 21.63 4.16 10.54
C LEU A 151 21.96 5.60 10.12
N LYS A 152 23.24 5.98 10.13
CA LYS A 152 23.69 7.29 9.62
C LYS A 152 23.46 7.50 8.12
N ALA A 153 23.21 6.44 7.36
CA ALA A 153 22.93 6.54 5.92
C ALA A 153 21.45 6.74 5.60
N ILE A 154 20.57 6.75 6.61
CA ILE A 154 19.13 6.94 6.46
C ILE A 154 18.64 8.13 7.28
N VAL A 155 17.43 8.60 6.95
CA VAL A 155 16.70 9.63 7.68
C VAL A 155 15.26 9.16 7.82
N GLY A 156 14.72 9.23 9.03
CA GLY A 156 13.38 8.78 9.37
C GLY A 156 12.31 9.74 8.86
N VAL A 157 11.16 9.20 8.48
CA VAL A 157 9.97 9.97 8.15
C VAL A 157 8.74 9.35 8.80
N GLU A 158 7.97 10.19 9.46
CA GLU A 158 6.67 9.88 10.02
C GLU A 158 5.61 10.69 9.27
N LEU A 159 4.58 10.01 8.78
CA LEU A 159 3.37 10.64 8.26
C LEU A 159 2.29 10.58 9.35
N VAL A 160 2.00 11.71 9.98
CA VAL A 160 0.88 11.85 10.93
C VAL A 160 -0.41 11.95 10.11
N VAL A 161 -1.25 10.91 10.16
CA VAL A 161 -2.36 10.74 9.22
C VAL A 161 -3.58 11.57 9.63
N ASP A 162 -3.94 12.53 8.79
CA ASP A 162 -5.15 13.35 8.95
C ASP A 162 -6.35 12.78 8.16
N ARG A 163 -6.08 12.07 7.07
CA ARG A 163 -7.12 11.52 6.20
C ARG A 163 -6.63 10.27 5.48
N LEU A 164 -7.39 9.18 5.62
CA LEU A 164 -7.20 7.95 4.88
C LEU A 164 -8.36 7.76 3.90
N GLU A 165 -8.04 7.52 2.64
CA GLU A 165 -9.02 7.21 1.61
C GLU A 165 -8.62 5.89 0.93
N ALA A 166 -9.40 4.85 1.10
CA ALA A 166 -9.20 3.59 0.38
C ALA A 166 -10.34 3.30 -0.60
N LYS A 167 -10.04 2.46 -1.59
CA LYS A 167 -10.95 2.05 -2.65
C LYS A 167 -10.68 0.61 -3.07
N ARG A 168 -11.76 -0.15 -3.20
CA ARG A 168 -11.78 -1.48 -3.85
C ARG A 168 -12.71 -1.44 -5.04
N LYS A 169 -12.15 -1.53 -6.24
CA LYS A 169 -12.93 -1.70 -7.46
C LYS A 169 -12.69 -3.12 -7.95
N LEU A 170 -13.62 -4.01 -7.63
CA LEU A 170 -13.49 -5.46 -7.79
C LEU A 170 -14.74 -6.03 -8.49
N SER A 171 -15.26 -5.31 -9.49
CA SER A 171 -16.46 -5.68 -10.26
C SER A 171 -17.77 -5.80 -9.47
N GLN A 172 -17.89 -5.19 -8.28
CA GLN A 172 -19.06 -5.36 -7.39
C GLN A 172 -20.37 -4.82 -7.97
N ASN A 173 -20.32 -4.09 -9.08
CA ASN A 173 -21.47 -3.53 -9.78
C ASN A 173 -21.98 -4.42 -10.94
N ARG A 174 -21.50 -5.66 -11.05
CA ARG A 174 -21.86 -6.63 -12.09
C ARG A 174 -22.82 -7.69 -11.56
N SER A 175 -23.39 -8.50 -12.45
CA SER A 175 -24.19 -9.66 -12.04
C SER A 175 -23.29 -10.74 -11.43
N SER A 176 -23.89 -11.65 -10.66
CA SER A 176 -23.18 -12.80 -10.10
C SER A 176 -22.54 -13.69 -11.16
N GLU A 177 -23.18 -13.87 -12.34
CA GLU A 177 -22.56 -14.65 -13.42
C GLU A 177 -21.32 -13.96 -13.99
N ASP A 178 -21.38 -12.64 -14.16
CA ASP A 178 -20.24 -11.85 -14.63
C ASP A 178 -19.09 -11.86 -13.62
N ILE A 179 -19.39 -11.75 -12.32
CA ILE A 179 -18.38 -11.83 -11.26
C ILE A 179 -17.72 -13.22 -11.25
N ALA A 180 -18.52 -14.29 -11.27
CA ALA A 180 -18.02 -15.66 -11.32
C ALA A 180 -17.13 -15.91 -12.55
N GLY A 181 -17.53 -15.38 -13.72
CA GLY A 181 -16.75 -15.47 -14.94
C GLY A 181 -15.40 -14.75 -14.86
N VAL A 182 -15.36 -13.56 -14.22
CA VAL A 182 -14.11 -12.84 -13.96
C VAL A 182 -13.22 -13.60 -12.98
N VAL A 183 -13.77 -14.11 -11.89
CA VAL A 183 -13.02 -14.90 -10.90
C VAL A 183 -12.37 -16.13 -11.56
N ASP A 184 -13.13 -16.89 -12.36
CA ASP A 184 -12.61 -18.04 -13.11
C ASP A 184 -11.53 -17.64 -14.14
N GLY A 185 -11.75 -16.53 -14.86
CA GLY A 185 -10.79 -15.97 -15.80
C GLY A 185 -9.45 -15.65 -15.14
N LEU A 186 -9.47 -14.89 -14.05
CA LEU A 186 -8.29 -14.45 -13.31
C LEU A 186 -7.59 -15.58 -12.55
N SER A 187 -8.35 -16.57 -12.05
CA SER A 187 -7.80 -17.71 -11.30
C SER A 187 -6.84 -18.58 -12.12
N ARG A 188 -6.94 -18.53 -13.46
CA ARG A 188 -6.04 -19.21 -14.41
C ARG A 188 -4.87 -18.34 -14.89
N GLY A 189 -4.81 -17.09 -14.44
CA GLY A 189 -3.81 -16.12 -14.84
C GLY A 189 -2.53 -16.18 -14.01
N THR A 190 -1.81 -15.07 -14.02
CA THR A 190 -0.63 -14.76 -13.22
C THR A 190 -0.91 -14.76 -11.72
N ALA A 191 0.14 -14.73 -10.90
CA ALA A 191 -0.02 -14.67 -9.44
C ALA A 191 -0.81 -13.44 -8.97
N ILE A 192 -0.64 -12.29 -9.62
CA ILE A 192 -1.35 -11.05 -9.28
C ILE A 192 -2.83 -11.16 -9.67
N GLU A 193 -3.14 -11.71 -10.85
CA GLU A 193 -4.54 -11.94 -11.27
C GLU A 193 -5.25 -12.89 -10.29
N ARG A 194 -4.59 -13.96 -9.86
CA ARG A 194 -5.13 -14.86 -8.83
C ARG A 194 -5.34 -14.15 -7.48
N ALA A 195 -4.49 -13.21 -7.11
CA ALA A 195 -4.68 -12.41 -5.90
C ALA A 195 -5.93 -11.52 -6.01
N VAL A 196 -6.16 -10.86 -7.16
CA VAL A 196 -7.39 -10.12 -7.42
C VAL A 196 -8.63 -11.02 -7.35
N ALA A 197 -8.56 -12.22 -7.93
CA ALA A 197 -9.64 -13.20 -7.84
C ALA A 197 -9.98 -13.56 -6.38
N GLY A 198 -8.96 -13.76 -5.54
CA GLY A 198 -9.11 -13.98 -4.11
C GLY A 198 -9.76 -12.81 -3.37
N GLU A 199 -9.34 -11.58 -3.68
CA GLU A 199 -9.96 -10.35 -3.11
C GLU A 199 -11.43 -10.19 -3.52
N MET A 200 -11.77 -10.54 -4.78
CA MET A 200 -13.15 -10.53 -5.28
C MET A 200 -14.03 -11.50 -4.48
N GLN A 201 -13.57 -12.73 -4.26
CA GLN A 201 -14.32 -13.75 -3.49
C GLN A 201 -14.55 -13.35 -2.03
N GLN A 202 -13.56 -12.71 -1.39
CA GLN A 202 -13.69 -12.23 -0.01
C GLN A 202 -14.71 -11.10 0.10
N SER A 203 -14.84 -10.28 -0.95
CA SER A 203 -15.75 -9.13 -0.96
C SER A 203 -17.21 -9.50 -1.23
N GLU A 204 -17.51 -10.71 -1.73
CA GLU A 204 -18.87 -11.24 -1.85
C GLU A 204 -19.39 -11.87 -0.53
N SER A 205 -18.48 -12.21 0.38
CA SER A 205 -18.78 -12.96 1.61
C SER A 205 -19.10 -12.08 2.82
N GLY A 206 -19.02 -10.75 2.69
CA GLY A 206 -19.25 -9.77 3.77
C GLY A 206 -20.28 -8.73 3.37
#